data_AF-A0AAU9NQP7-F1
#
_entry.id   AF-A0AAU9NQP7-F1
#
_cell.length_a   1.000
_cell.length_b   1.000
_cell.length_c   1.000
_cell.angle_alpha   90.00
_cell.angle_beta   90.00
_cell.angle_gamma   90.00
#
_symmetry.space_group_name_H-M   'P 1'
#
loop_
_entity.id
_entity.type
_entity.pdbx_description
1 polymer ?
#
loop_
_entity_poly.entity_id
_entity_poly.type
_entity_poly.pdbx_seq_one_letter_code
_entity_poly.pdbx_strand_id
1 'polypeptide(L)'
;MVFNPLGVPSRMNVGQIFESSLELAGGLLDKHYRITPFDERYEQEASRKLVFSEFYEARKPYIMKFIHQVDDKIHRRSSGRYSRLTQQPLKGRAKKGGHRVVEMEVWALEGFDISYILQEMLTYKSDHIRARQEVLGTIIFGGRIPTPEDSPESFRLFVRELRSLALELNHFLVYEKTFQLNRKEA
;
A
#
# COMPACT_ATOMS: atom_id res chain seq x y z
N MET A 1 25.06 -11.11 -14.43
CA MET A 1 23.89 -11.02 -13.53
C MET A 1 23.87 -12.31 -12.71
N VAL A 2 23.85 -12.22 -11.38
CA VAL A 2 23.86 -13.37 -10.48
C VAL A 2 22.47 -13.47 -9.86
N PHE A 3 21.73 -14.55 -10.13
CA PHE A 3 20.41 -14.77 -9.57
C PHE A 3 20.51 -15.40 -8.18
N ASN A 4 19.60 -15.03 -7.27
CA ASN A 4 19.53 -15.62 -5.94
C ASN A 4 18.98 -17.07 -6.02
N PRO A 5 19.74 -18.10 -5.61
CA PRO A 5 19.32 -19.50 -5.72
C PRO A 5 18.18 -19.90 -4.75
N LEU A 6 17.87 -19.06 -3.75
CA LEU A 6 16.89 -19.39 -2.71
C LEU A 6 15.42 -19.31 -3.15
N GLY A 7 15.12 -18.75 -4.32
CA GLY A 7 13.75 -18.63 -4.84
C GLY A 7 13.18 -19.91 -5.46
N VAL A 8 14.05 -20.87 -5.79
CA VAL A 8 13.71 -22.10 -6.52
C VAL A 8 13.14 -23.22 -5.64
N PRO A 9 13.62 -23.46 -4.40
CA PRO A 9 13.19 -24.61 -3.59
C PRO A 9 11.75 -24.53 -3.04
N SER A 10 11.13 -23.34 -2.99
CA SER A 10 9.87 -23.13 -2.26
C SER A 10 8.62 -23.62 -3.00
N ARG A 11 8.72 -23.91 -4.31
CA ARG A 11 7.66 -24.50 -5.12
C ARG A 11 8.22 -25.79 -5.70
N MET A 12 7.77 -26.93 -5.19
CA MET A 12 8.34 -28.27 -5.39
C MET A 12 8.18 -28.82 -6.83
N ASN A 13 8.56 -28.06 -7.86
CA ASN A 13 8.36 -28.36 -9.29
C ASN A 13 9.69 -28.29 -10.06
N VAL A 14 10.73 -28.96 -9.57
CA VAL A 14 12.06 -28.98 -10.22
C VAL A 14 11.98 -29.60 -11.63
N GLY A 15 11.06 -30.55 -11.85
CA GLY A 15 10.83 -31.15 -13.17
C GLY A 15 10.39 -30.14 -14.23
N GLN A 16 9.53 -29.18 -13.88
CA GLN A 16 9.10 -28.12 -14.81
C GLN A 16 10.25 -27.21 -15.22
N ILE A 17 11.21 -26.99 -14.32
CA ILE A 17 12.43 -26.21 -14.60
C ILE A 17 13.31 -26.98 -15.57
N PHE A 18 13.50 -28.29 -15.39
CA PHE A 18 14.29 -29.11 -16.30
C PHE A 18 13.65 -29.23 -17.69
N GLU A 19 12.34 -29.42 -17.77
CA GLU A 19 11.58 -29.45 -19.03
C GLU A 19 11.68 -28.12 -19.79
N SER A 20 11.36 -27.00 -19.12
CA SER A 20 11.43 -25.67 -19.74
C SER A 20 12.85 -25.32 -20.18
N SER A 21 13.87 -25.76 -19.42
CA SER A 21 15.27 -25.50 -19.76
C SER A 21 15.71 -26.30 -20.98
N LEU A 22 15.32 -27.58 -21.08
CA LEU A 22 15.60 -28.43 -22.23
C LEU A 22 14.87 -28.00 -23.49
N GLU A 23 13.62 -27.57 -23.37
CA GLU A 23 12.85 -27.04 -24.49
C GLU A 23 13.51 -25.79 -25.07
N LEU A 24 13.95 -24.86 -24.20
CA LEU A 24 14.66 -23.66 -24.61
C LEU A 24 16.02 -23.98 -25.25
N ALA A 25 16.77 -24.93 -24.69
CA ALA A 25 18.03 -25.38 -25.29
C ALA A 25 17.83 -26.07 -26.64
N GLY A 26 16.79 -26.91 -26.76
CA GLY A 26 16.42 -27.60 -28.00
C GLY A 26 16.00 -26.63 -29.10
N GLY A 27 15.21 -25.60 -28.78
CA GLY A 27 14.84 -24.56 -29.74
C GLY A 27 16.01 -23.71 -30.23
N LEU A 28 17.04 -23.50 -29.39
CA LEU A 28 18.24 -22.75 -29.76
C LEU A 28 19.27 -23.57 -30.55
N LEU A 29 19.34 -24.88 -30.28
CA LEU A 29 20.26 -25.82 -30.92
C LEU A 29 19.62 -26.58 -32.10
N ASP A 30 18.34 -26.34 -32.38
CA ASP A 30 17.51 -27.05 -33.36
C ASP A 30 17.50 -28.59 -33.14
N LYS A 31 17.30 -28.99 -31.87
CA LYS A 31 17.30 -30.39 -31.43
C LYS A 31 16.02 -30.72 -30.66
N HIS A 32 15.52 -31.94 -30.86
CA HIS A 32 14.42 -32.49 -30.07
C HIS A 32 14.92 -33.57 -29.11
N TYR A 33 14.52 -33.47 -27.84
CA TYR A 33 14.90 -34.40 -26.78
C TYR A 33 13.71 -35.25 -26.36
N ARG A 34 13.97 -36.54 -26.12
CA ARG A 34 13.01 -37.47 -25.53
C ARG A 34 13.65 -38.10 -24.30
N ILE A 35 13.06 -37.85 -23.13
CA ILE A 35 13.53 -38.40 -21.85
C ILE A 35 12.58 -39.50 -21.40
N THR A 36 13.15 -40.64 -21.00
CA THR A 36 12.38 -41.71 -20.37
C THR A 36 12.10 -41.37 -18.92
N PRO A 37 10.87 -41.60 -18.42
CA PRO A 37 10.60 -41.49 -16.99
C PRO A 37 11.55 -42.37 -16.17
N PHE A 38 12.09 -41.83 -15.06
CA PHE A 38 13.01 -42.53 -14.15
C PHE A 38 14.31 -43.03 -14.83
N ASP A 39 14.98 -42.16 -15.57
CA ASP A 39 16.28 -42.41 -16.21
C ASP A 39 17.44 -42.62 -15.23
N GLU A 40 17.27 -42.22 -13.96
CA GLU A 40 18.22 -42.43 -12.85
C GLU A 40 18.61 -43.91 -12.62
N ARG A 41 17.79 -44.84 -13.14
CA ARG A 41 18.08 -46.28 -13.11
C ARG A 41 19.32 -46.68 -13.95
N TYR A 42 19.71 -45.85 -14.90
CA TYR A 42 20.87 -46.07 -15.78
C TYR A 42 22.10 -45.32 -15.29
N GLU A 43 21.91 -44.10 -14.78
CA GLU A 43 22.99 -43.27 -14.25
C GLU A 43 22.45 -42.28 -13.22
N GLN A 44 23.17 -42.09 -12.12
CA GLN A 44 22.79 -41.14 -11.08
C GLN A 44 22.76 -39.70 -11.63
N GLU A 45 21.64 -39.00 -11.39
CA GLU A 45 21.40 -37.64 -11.88
C GLU A 45 21.50 -37.45 -13.41
N ALA A 46 21.16 -38.48 -14.21
CA ALA A 46 21.25 -38.46 -15.68
C ALA A 46 20.56 -37.24 -16.32
N SER A 47 19.29 -36.99 -15.98
CA SER A 47 18.52 -35.84 -16.44
C SER A 47 19.21 -34.50 -16.12
N ARG A 48 19.80 -34.38 -14.92
CA ARG A 48 20.50 -33.16 -14.52
C ARG A 48 21.71 -32.93 -15.42
N LYS A 49 22.57 -33.94 -15.59
CA LYS A 49 23.78 -33.81 -16.44
C LYS A 49 23.43 -33.39 -17.86
N LEU A 50 22.43 -34.04 -18.47
CA LEU A 50 21.98 -33.77 -19.83
C LEU A 50 21.39 -32.36 -19.97
N VAL A 51 20.53 -31.94 -19.04
CA VAL A 51 19.97 -30.57 -19.05
C VAL A 51 21.10 -29.55 -18.95
N PHE A 52 22.01 -29.72 -17.98
CA PHE A 52 23.07 -28.75 -17.74
C PHE A 52 24.08 -28.67 -18.90
N SER A 53 24.40 -29.78 -19.58
CA SER A 53 25.30 -29.77 -20.73
C SER A 53 24.67 -29.05 -21.93
N GLU A 54 23.43 -29.40 -22.29
CA GLU A 54 22.75 -28.78 -23.44
C GLU A 54 22.43 -27.30 -23.16
N PHE A 55 22.12 -26.95 -21.92
CA PHE A 55 21.91 -25.55 -21.53
C PHE A 55 23.21 -24.73 -21.55
N TYR A 56 24.36 -25.36 -21.30
CA TYR A 56 25.67 -24.73 -21.41
C TYR A 56 26.02 -24.44 -22.88
N GLU A 57 25.75 -25.39 -23.76
CA GLU A 57 25.92 -25.25 -25.22
C GLU A 57 24.95 -24.22 -25.83
N ALA A 58 23.68 -24.23 -25.40
CA ALA A 58 22.64 -23.32 -25.89
C ALA A 58 22.76 -21.88 -25.34
N ARG A 59 23.75 -21.59 -24.49
CA ARG A 59 23.79 -20.37 -23.68
C ARG A 59 24.01 -19.10 -24.54
N LYS A 60 22.91 -18.48 -24.98
CA LYS A 60 22.83 -17.04 -25.25
C LYS A 60 22.00 -16.38 -24.14
N PRO A 61 22.53 -15.43 -23.37
CA PRO A 61 21.77 -14.79 -22.31
C PRO A 61 20.69 -13.90 -22.93
N TYR A 62 19.44 -14.38 -22.94
CA TYR A 62 18.26 -13.57 -23.28
C TYR A 62 17.48 -13.28 -22.00
N ILE A 63 17.47 -12.01 -21.58
CA ILE A 63 16.72 -11.54 -20.41
C ILE A 63 15.59 -10.65 -20.92
N MET A 64 14.35 -11.07 -20.71
CA MET A 64 13.19 -10.25 -21.02
C MET A 64 13.14 -9.03 -20.09
N LYS A 65 13.13 -7.84 -20.66
CA LYS A 65 12.90 -6.59 -19.93
C LYS A 65 11.41 -6.44 -19.68
N PHE A 66 10.96 -6.74 -18.46
CA PHE A 66 9.59 -6.40 -18.05
C PHE A 66 9.42 -4.88 -17.98
N ILE A 67 8.20 -4.41 -18.26
CA ILE A 67 7.83 -3.02 -18.03
C ILE A 67 7.94 -2.75 -16.53
N HIS A 68 8.85 -1.86 -16.17
CA HIS A 68 9.08 -1.46 -14.79
C HIS A 68 7.94 -0.52 -14.35
N GLN A 69 6.99 -1.04 -13.59
CA GLN A 69 5.87 -0.24 -13.10
C GLN A 69 6.20 0.58 -11.85
N VAL A 70 7.41 0.47 -11.28
CA VAL A 70 7.70 1.08 -9.97
C VAL A 70 7.80 2.60 -10.07
N ASP A 71 8.31 3.12 -11.18
CA ASP A 71 8.33 4.57 -11.44
C ASP A 71 6.89 5.14 -11.45
N ASP A 72 5.95 4.34 -11.98
CA ASP A 72 4.51 4.62 -11.98
C ASP A 72 3.81 4.27 -10.65
N LYS A 73 4.52 3.80 -9.63
CA LYS A 73 3.97 3.48 -8.29
C LYS A 73 4.41 4.44 -7.17
N ILE A 74 5.53 5.15 -7.32
CA ILE A 74 5.97 6.11 -6.30
C ILE A 74 5.05 7.34 -6.28
N HIS A 75 4.37 7.57 -5.15
CA HIS A 75 3.47 8.70 -4.94
C HIS A 75 3.73 9.37 -3.59
N ARG A 76 3.77 10.70 -3.58
CA ARG A 76 3.93 11.50 -2.36
C ARG A 76 2.95 12.67 -2.36
N ARG A 77 2.47 13.01 -1.16
CA ARG A 77 1.58 14.15 -0.91
C ARG A 77 2.07 14.91 0.31
N SER A 78 2.12 16.24 0.21
CA SER A 78 2.27 17.17 1.35
C SER A 78 0.92 17.79 1.70
N SER A 79 0.38 18.62 0.80
CA SER A 79 -0.97 19.17 0.84
C SER A 79 -1.68 18.90 -0.49
N GLY A 80 -3.01 19.07 -0.54
CA GLY A 80 -3.75 18.77 -1.76
C GLY A 80 -5.25 19.00 -1.62
N ARG A 81 -6.03 18.43 -2.54
CA ARG A 81 -7.49 18.55 -2.52
C ARG A 81 -8.12 17.64 -1.45
N TYR A 82 -9.27 18.08 -0.95
CA TYR A 82 -10.05 17.42 0.08
C TYR A 82 -11.48 17.14 -0.41
N SER A 83 -12.12 16.16 0.20
CA SER A 83 -13.54 15.86 -0.01
C SER A 83 -14.41 17.02 0.48
N ARG A 84 -15.49 17.32 -0.23
CA ARG A 84 -16.42 18.41 0.14
C ARG A 84 -17.18 18.10 1.44
N LEU A 85 -17.53 16.83 1.65
CA LEU A 85 -18.36 16.38 2.78
C LEU A 85 -17.49 16.10 4.00
N THR A 86 -16.65 15.06 3.93
CA THR A 86 -15.85 14.58 5.07
C THR A 86 -14.60 15.39 5.33
N GLN A 87 -14.23 16.33 4.44
CA GLN A 87 -12.99 17.11 4.54
C GLN A 87 -11.69 16.30 4.60
N GLN A 88 -11.77 14.99 4.30
CA GLN A 88 -10.63 14.09 4.23
C GLN A 88 -9.87 14.22 2.91
N PRO A 89 -8.56 13.91 2.91
CA PRO A 89 -7.74 13.80 1.70
C PRO A 89 -8.43 12.97 0.59
N LEU A 90 -8.48 13.48 -0.65
CA LEU A 90 -9.01 12.68 -1.76
C LEU A 90 -8.23 11.38 -1.97
N LYS A 91 -8.88 10.35 -2.54
CA LYS A 91 -8.25 9.08 -2.91
C LYS A 91 -7.62 9.14 -4.30
N GLY A 92 -6.53 8.40 -4.47
CA GLY A 92 -5.95 8.05 -5.76
C GLY A 92 -4.81 8.96 -6.24
N ARG A 93 -3.80 8.35 -6.87
CA ARG A 93 -2.58 9.02 -7.36
C ARG A 93 -2.88 10.14 -8.36
N ALA A 94 -3.78 9.91 -9.32
CA ALA A 94 -4.13 10.89 -10.34
C ALA A 94 -4.66 12.21 -9.76
N LYS A 95 -5.28 12.16 -8.57
CA LYS A 95 -5.83 13.33 -7.85
C LYS A 95 -4.86 13.89 -6.81
N LYS A 96 -3.60 13.46 -6.81
CA LYS A 96 -2.61 13.69 -5.74
C LYS A 96 -3.20 13.35 -4.36
N GLY A 97 -3.86 12.19 -4.30
CA GLY A 97 -4.61 11.74 -3.14
C GLY A 97 -3.74 11.42 -1.92
N GLY A 98 -4.38 11.35 -0.75
CA GLY A 98 -3.74 10.90 0.48
C GLY A 98 -3.62 9.37 0.52
N HIS A 99 -2.74 8.89 1.39
CA HIS A 99 -2.73 7.48 1.78
C HIS A 99 -3.87 7.22 2.75
N ARG A 100 -4.45 6.03 2.68
CA ARG A 100 -5.48 5.61 3.62
C ARG A 100 -4.78 5.00 4.82
N VAL A 101 -5.16 5.46 6.00
CA VAL A 101 -4.86 4.79 7.27
C VAL A 101 -6.18 4.18 7.72
N VAL A 102 -6.17 2.87 7.93
CA VAL A 102 -7.33 2.05 8.26
C VAL A 102 -7.19 1.58 9.71
N GLU A 103 -8.23 0.89 10.18
CA GLU A 103 -8.31 0.29 11.51
C GLU A 103 -7.07 -0.56 11.85
N MET A 104 -6.51 -1.31 10.90
CA MET A 104 -5.31 -2.14 11.17
C MET A 104 -4.07 -1.28 11.50
N GLU A 105 -3.88 -0.16 10.79
CA GLU A 105 -2.79 0.77 11.10
C GLU A 105 -3.07 1.57 12.38
N VAL A 106 -4.34 1.87 12.69
CA VAL A 106 -4.73 2.49 13.97
C VAL A 106 -4.42 1.54 15.13
N TRP A 107 -4.83 0.27 15.05
CA TRP A 107 -4.52 -0.73 16.07
C TRP A 107 -3.01 -0.94 16.24
N ALA A 108 -2.25 -0.87 15.15
CA ALA A 108 -0.80 -0.92 15.24
C ALA A 108 -0.25 0.26 16.07
N LEU A 109 -0.72 1.49 15.81
CA LEU A 109 -0.29 2.68 16.58
C LEU A 109 -0.73 2.63 18.05
N GLU A 110 -1.95 2.14 18.30
CA GLU A 110 -2.47 1.93 19.66
C GLU A 110 -1.66 0.87 20.42
N GLY A 111 -1.30 -0.25 19.76
CA GLY A 111 -0.49 -1.30 20.37
C GLY A 111 0.95 -0.88 20.69
N PHE A 112 1.45 0.19 20.08
CA PHE A 112 2.73 0.82 20.42
C PHE A 112 2.60 2.00 21.40
N ASP A 113 1.39 2.25 21.94
CA ASP A 113 1.08 3.37 22.85
C ASP A 113 1.43 4.77 22.26
N ILE A 114 1.30 4.94 20.95
CA ILE A 114 1.67 6.19 20.27
C ILE A 114 0.46 7.12 20.09
N SER A 115 0.02 7.71 21.20
CA SER A 115 -1.17 8.57 21.26
C SER A 115 -1.05 9.86 20.42
N TYR A 116 0.09 10.56 20.51
CA TYR A 116 0.28 11.83 19.79
C TYR A 116 0.32 11.65 18.26
N ILE A 117 0.97 10.59 17.76
CA ILE A 117 1.00 10.32 16.31
C ILE A 117 -0.37 9.89 15.84
N LEU A 118 -1.07 9.04 16.60
CA LEU A 118 -2.44 8.65 16.26
C LEU A 118 -3.35 9.89 16.19
N GLN A 119 -3.28 10.78 17.19
CA GLN A 119 -4.01 12.04 17.18
C GLN A 119 -3.65 12.89 15.96
N GLU A 120 -2.37 12.98 15.60
CA GLU A 120 -1.92 13.74 14.42
C GLU A 120 -2.48 13.17 13.11
N MET A 121 -2.53 11.84 12.98
CA MET A 121 -3.10 11.16 11.82
C MET A 121 -4.61 11.36 11.71
N LEU A 122 -5.33 11.34 12.85
CA LEU A 122 -6.78 11.52 12.90
C LEU A 122 -7.22 12.98 12.80
N THR A 123 -6.38 13.94 13.16
CA THR A 123 -6.74 15.37 13.20
C THR A 123 -6.00 16.19 12.13
N TYR A 124 -4.79 16.67 12.42
CA TYR A 124 -4.05 17.63 11.59
C TYR A 124 -3.86 17.17 10.14
N LYS A 125 -3.61 15.87 9.92
CA LYS A 125 -3.35 15.31 8.58
C LYS A 125 -4.60 14.89 7.82
N SER A 126 -5.74 14.78 8.51
CA SER A 126 -6.98 14.30 7.92
C SER A 126 -7.95 15.46 7.66
N ASP A 127 -8.97 15.60 8.49
CA ASP A 127 -10.20 16.34 8.22
C ASP A 127 -10.37 17.61 9.08
N HIS A 128 -9.52 17.81 10.10
CA HIS A 128 -9.63 18.98 10.96
C HIS A 128 -9.17 20.26 10.25
N ILE A 129 -10.11 21.07 9.74
CA ILE A 129 -9.82 22.23 8.89
C ILE A 129 -8.96 23.28 9.61
N ARG A 130 -9.38 23.72 10.81
CA ARG A 130 -8.72 24.79 11.57
C ARG A 130 -7.29 24.40 11.97
N ALA A 131 -7.16 23.30 12.70
CA ALA A 131 -5.87 22.76 13.14
C ALA A 131 -4.88 22.54 11.97
N ARG A 132 -5.35 22.10 10.80
CA ARG A 132 -4.49 21.97 9.60
C ARG A 132 -3.95 23.31 9.09
N GLN A 133 -4.75 24.37 9.12
CA GLN A 133 -4.32 25.71 8.72
C GLN A 133 -3.31 26.29 9.71
N GLU A 134 -3.56 26.10 11.00
CA GLU A 134 -2.66 26.51 12.07
C GLU A 134 -1.33 25.77 12.00
N VAL A 135 -1.35 24.44 11.83
CA VAL A 135 -0.14 23.62 11.63
C VAL A 135 0.67 24.14 10.45
N LEU A 136 0.04 24.40 9.31
CA LEU A 136 0.74 24.94 8.14
C LEU A 136 1.41 26.29 8.47
N GLY A 137 0.71 27.19 9.15
CA GLY A 137 1.27 28.46 9.62
C GLY A 137 2.47 28.26 10.55
N THR A 138 2.34 27.40 11.56
CA THR A 138 3.43 27.12 12.51
C THR A 138 4.65 26.47 11.87
N ILE A 139 4.46 25.63 10.84
CA ILE A 139 5.58 25.03 10.09
C ILE A 139 6.35 26.10 9.31
N ILE A 140 5.66 27.09 8.76
CA ILE A 140 6.29 28.18 7.98
C ILE A 140 7.02 29.16 8.89
N PHE A 141 6.35 29.62 9.96
CA PHE A 141 6.91 30.66 10.85
C PHE A 141 7.87 30.10 11.90
N GLY A 142 7.86 28.79 12.11
CA GLY A 142 8.59 28.15 13.18
C GLY A 142 7.86 28.37 14.51
N GLY A 143 7.47 27.27 15.15
CA GLY A 143 6.75 27.33 16.41
C GLY A 143 6.35 25.94 16.88
N ARG A 144 5.72 25.88 18.06
CA ARG A 144 5.11 24.64 18.54
C ARG A 144 3.77 24.44 17.85
N ILE A 145 3.52 23.22 17.39
CA ILE A 145 2.21 22.83 16.83
C ILE A 145 1.17 22.91 17.96
N PRO A 146 0.09 23.69 17.81
CA PRO A 146 -0.95 23.79 18.84
C PRO A 146 -1.72 22.48 18.91
N THR A 147 -2.11 22.06 20.12
CA THR A 147 -3.02 20.92 20.31
C THR A 147 -4.42 21.25 19.77
N PRO A 148 -5.14 20.30 19.15
CA PRO A 148 -6.44 20.58 18.58
C PRO A 148 -7.48 20.59 19.70
N GLU A 149 -8.13 21.73 19.93
CA GLU A 149 -9.21 21.86 20.93
C GLU A 149 -10.58 21.42 20.37
N ASP A 150 -10.78 21.60 19.06
CA ASP A 150 -12.03 21.34 18.37
C ASP A 150 -12.16 19.86 17.92
N SER A 151 -13.42 19.44 17.69
CA SER A 151 -13.71 18.11 17.14
C SER A 151 -13.46 18.03 15.63
N PRO A 152 -13.03 16.86 15.10
CA PRO A 152 -12.86 16.64 13.66
C PRO A 152 -14.17 16.82 12.87
N GLU A 153 -14.07 17.25 11.62
CA GLU A 153 -15.24 17.47 10.76
C GLU A 153 -16.03 16.18 10.47
N SER A 154 -15.36 15.02 10.45
CA SER A 154 -16.03 13.72 10.30
C SER A 154 -16.94 13.42 11.49
N PHE A 155 -16.52 13.78 12.72
CA PHE A 155 -17.35 13.63 13.90
C PHE A 155 -18.52 14.62 13.88
N ARG A 156 -18.29 15.85 13.44
CA ARG A 156 -19.36 16.85 13.29
C ARG A 156 -20.39 16.44 12.24
N LEU A 157 -19.93 15.84 11.13
CA LEU A 157 -20.79 15.27 10.10
C LEU A 157 -21.63 14.11 10.67
N PHE A 158 -21.00 13.19 11.39
CA PHE A 158 -21.68 12.08 12.06
C PHE A 158 -22.79 12.55 13.01
N VAL A 159 -22.52 13.55 13.86
CA VAL A 159 -23.52 14.12 14.76
C VAL A 159 -24.71 14.72 13.98
N ARG A 160 -24.45 15.35 12.83
CA ARG A 160 -25.50 15.90 11.95
C ARG A 160 -26.33 14.79 11.29
N GLU A 161 -25.71 13.70 10.87
CA GLU A 161 -26.39 12.55 10.30
C GLU A 161 -27.30 11.88 11.34
N LEU A 162 -26.85 11.73 12.60
CA LEU A 162 -27.71 11.22 13.68
C LEU A 162 -28.89 12.14 13.98
N ARG A 163 -28.68 13.45 14.04
CA ARG A 163 -29.76 14.43 14.23
C ARG A 163 -30.79 14.39 13.10
N SER A 164 -30.36 14.07 11.86
CA SER A 164 -31.27 13.90 10.72
C SER A 164 -32.23 12.71 10.91
N LEU A 165 -31.85 11.73 11.74
CA LEU A 165 -32.67 10.58 12.13
C LEU A 165 -33.50 10.83 13.40
N ALA A 166 -33.60 12.09 13.85
CA ALA A 166 -34.21 12.47 15.13
C ALA A 166 -33.56 11.81 16.37
N LEU A 167 -32.30 11.39 16.26
CA LEU A 167 -31.50 10.91 17.38
C LEU A 167 -30.70 12.08 17.97
N GLU A 168 -31.03 12.47 19.20
CA GLU A 168 -30.30 13.51 19.92
C GLU A 168 -29.20 12.90 20.78
N LEU A 169 -27.95 13.19 20.43
CA LEU A 169 -26.81 12.89 21.29
C LEU A 169 -26.72 13.95 22.38
N ASN A 170 -27.12 13.59 23.60
CA ASN A 170 -26.93 14.40 24.82
C ASN A 170 -25.48 14.42 25.31
N HIS A 171 -24.51 14.58 24.40
CA HIS A 171 -23.11 14.67 24.81
C HIS A 171 -22.77 16.12 25.17
N PHE A 172 -22.71 16.38 26.48
CA PHE A 172 -22.44 17.65 27.18
C PHE A 172 -21.11 18.38 26.82
N LEU A 173 -20.37 17.94 25.80
CA LEU A 173 -19.00 18.39 25.49
C LEU A 173 -18.78 18.87 24.05
N VAL A 174 -19.84 19.06 23.25
CA VAL A 174 -19.71 19.84 22.01
C VAL A 174 -20.00 21.28 22.36
N TYR A 175 -18.95 22.04 22.70
CA TYR A 175 -18.97 23.45 23.08
C TYR A 175 -20.13 24.23 22.43
N GLU A 176 -21.02 24.79 23.26
CA GLU A 176 -22.14 25.64 22.83
C GLU A 176 -21.71 26.79 21.89
N LYS A 177 -20.43 27.19 21.94
CA LYS A 177 -19.87 28.28 21.13
C LYS A 177 -19.83 27.97 19.62
N THR A 178 -19.73 26.71 19.18
CA THR A 178 -19.60 26.35 17.76
C THR A 178 -20.92 25.92 17.09
N PHE A 179 -22.00 25.77 17.87
CA PHE A 179 -23.31 25.31 17.40
C PHE A 179 -24.44 26.33 17.68
N GLN A 180 -24.15 27.63 17.57
CA GLN A 180 -25.22 28.62 17.49
C GLN A 180 -25.98 28.48 16.16
N LEU A 181 -27.02 27.65 16.17
CA LEU A 181 -28.17 27.85 15.32
C LEU A 181 -28.84 29.12 15.85
N ASN A 182 -28.69 30.24 15.13
CA ASN A 182 -29.60 31.36 15.27
C ASN A 182 -31.00 30.84 14.93
N ARG A 183 -31.70 30.31 15.95
CA ARG A 183 -33.16 30.16 15.89
C ARG A 183 -33.68 31.59 15.80
N LYS A 184 -33.93 32.06 14.59
CA LYS A 184 -34.89 33.14 14.38
C LYS A 184 -36.23 32.53 14.73
N GLU A 185 -36.67 32.78 15.96
CA GLU A 185 -38.06 32.59 16.35
C GLU A 185 -38.91 33.46 15.40
N ALA A 186 -39.85 32.81 14.73
CA ALA A 186 -40.88 33.43 13.92
C ALA A 186 -42.17 33.45 14.74
#